data_AF-A0A2E8V1R2-F1
#
_entry.id   AF-A0A2E8V1R2-F1
#
_cell.length_a   1.000
_cell.length_b   1.000
_cell.length_c   1.000
_cell.angle_alpha   90.00
_cell.angle_beta   90.00
_cell.angle_gamma   90.00
#
_symmetry.space_group_name_H-M   'P 1'
#
loop_
_entity.id
_entity.type
_entity.pdbx_description
1 polymer ?
#
loop_
_entity_poly.entity_id
_entity_poly.type
_entity_poly.pdbx_seq_one_letter_code
_entity_poly.pdbx_strand_id
1 'polypeptide(L)'
;MDELPKGALPFHQLPISKSQKLQFFITMSVIISLALVSTLLFIMFDLPLWGLTVIFGFVALTSVLFLPNQIAILNTPLAVNLNHPFIDDKPIGEAEVYVKLSDSKWVKSDKCRVRINRDEMIGGYSLVEDNEDYKIIGHFSYSKNFKTLQTYVTLINQALSLRDAVNDEHDTFEDARVRESQDTGLLEREWMEEEEIPVSSPISRLMGRSE
;
A
#
# COMPACT_ATOMS: atom_id res chain seq x y z
N MET A 1 -18.08 -12.61 18.73
CA MET A 1 -16.75 -12.75 18.13
C MET A 1 -16.99 -13.37 16.78
N ASP A 2 -17.01 -12.57 15.72
CA ASP A 2 -17.20 -13.13 14.39
C ASP A 2 -15.88 -13.79 14.00
N GLU A 3 -15.87 -15.12 14.06
CA GLU A 3 -14.71 -15.95 13.74
C GLU A 3 -14.37 -15.79 12.26
N LEU A 4 -13.06 -15.78 11.97
CA LEU A 4 -12.58 -15.81 10.59
C LEU A 4 -13.24 -17.01 9.88
N PRO A 5 -13.86 -16.82 8.71
CA PRO A 5 -14.57 -17.88 8.03
C PRO A 5 -13.67 -19.09 7.78
N LYS A 6 -14.25 -20.29 7.90
CA LYS A 6 -13.51 -21.55 7.79
C LYS A 6 -12.81 -21.63 6.42
N GLY A 7 -11.49 -21.83 6.44
CA GLY A 7 -10.66 -21.92 5.24
C GLY A 7 -9.96 -20.61 4.85
N ALA A 8 -10.21 -19.50 5.54
CA ALA A 8 -9.37 -18.30 5.42
C ALA A 8 -8.18 -18.37 6.38
N LEU A 9 -7.02 -17.92 5.89
CA LEU A 9 -5.77 -17.85 6.65
C LEU A 9 -5.37 -16.38 6.84
N PRO A 10 -5.05 -15.96 8.07
CA PRO A 10 -4.55 -14.61 8.34
C PRO A 10 -3.15 -14.42 7.76
N PHE A 11 -2.78 -13.17 7.49
CA PHE A 11 -1.54 -12.79 6.80
C PHE A 11 -0.28 -13.45 7.39
N HIS A 12 -0.17 -13.47 8.72
CA HIS A 12 0.97 -14.10 9.41
C HIS A 12 1.08 -15.62 9.20
N GLN A 13 0.08 -16.31 8.66
CA GLN A 13 0.14 -17.74 8.36
C GLN A 13 0.45 -18.00 6.88
N LEU A 14 0.38 -16.97 6.03
CA LEU A 14 0.56 -17.12 4.59
C LEU A 14 2.02 -17.39 4.22
N PRO A 15 2.28 -18.19 3.17
CA PRO A 15 3.62 -18.40 2.63
C PRO A 15 4.36 -17.10 2.28
N ILE A 16 3.66 -16.10 1.74
CA ILE A 16 4.25 -14.80 1.37
C ILE A 16 4.84 -14.04 2.57
N SER A 17 4.32 -14.29 3.78
CA SER A 17 4.82 -13.66 5.02
C SER A 17 6.16 -14.26 5.51
N LYS A 18 6.64 -15.38 4.94
CA LYS A 18 7.88 -16.05 5.38
C LYS A 18 9.10 -15.12 5.31
N SER A 19 9.22 -14.33 4.24
CA SER A 19 10.32 -13.37 4.08
C SER A 19 10.28 -12.30 5.18
N GLN A 20 9.10 -11.76 5.49
CA GLN A 20 8.91 -10.78 6.56
C GLN A 20 9.24 -11.37 7.94
N LYS A 21 8.82 -12.61 8.21
CA LYS A 21 9.19 -13.31 9.46
C LYS A 21 10.70 -13.52 9.56
N LEU A 22 11.34 -13.91 8.47
CA LEU A 22 12.79 -14.08 8.44
C LEU A 22 13.51 -12.75 8.72
N GLN A 23 13.07 -11.65 8.10
CA GLN A 23 13.61 -10.31 8.38
C GLN A 23 13.43 -9.89 9.85
N PHE A 24 12.28 -10.20 10.45
CA PHE A 24 12.03 -10.00 11.87
C PHE A 24 13.01 -10.81 12.73
N PHE A 25 13.19 -12.11 12.46
CA PHE A 25 14.14 -12.95 13.20
C PHE A 25 15.58 -12.49 13.04
N ILE A 26 16.00 -12.08 11.84
CA ILE A 26 17.34 -11.53 11.59
C ILE A 26 17.54 -10.26 12.42
N THR A 27 16.56 -9.35 12.41
CA THR A 27 16.64 -8.08 13.17
C THR A 27 16.76 -8.34 14.66
N MET A 28 15.94 -9.26 15.20
CA MET A 28 16.04 -9.68 16.60
C MET A 28 17.40 -10.31 16.92
N SER A 29 17.89 -11.19 16.05
CA SER A 29 19.21 -11.82 16.20
C SER A 29 20.33 -10.79 16.21
N VAL A 30 20.28 -9.78 15.33
CA VAL A 30 21.27 -8.70 15.27
C VAL A 30 21.26 -7.90 16.57
N ILE A 31 20.08 -7.48 17.05
CA ILE A 31 19.95 -6.70 18.30
C ILE A 31 20.48 -7.49 19.50
N ILE A 32 20.13 -8.77 19.61
CA ILE A 32 20.61 -9.65 20.69
C ILE A 32 22.12 -9.84 20.59
N SER A 33 22.64 -10.11 19.40
CA SER A 33 24.09 -10.30 19.20
C SER A 33 24.88 -9.03 19.56
N LEU A 34 24.37 -7.86 19.18
CA LEU A 34 24.96 -6.57 19.52
C LEU A 34 24.97 -6.35 21.04
N ALA A 35 23.85 -6.64 21.72
CA ALA A 35 23.77 -6.55 23.18
C ALA A 35 24.77 -7.50 23.87
N LEU A 36 24.91 -8.74 23.39
CA LEU A 36 25.86 -9.72 23.92
C LEU A 36 27.32 -9.30 23.69
N VAL A 37 27.66 -8.82 22.49
CA VAL A 37 29.02 -8.34 22.18
C VAL A 37 29.36 -7.12 23.02
N SER A 38 28.45 -6.14 23.13
CA SER A 38 28.68 -4.94 23.95
C SER A 38 28.85 -5.27 25.43
N THR A 39 28.07 -6.22 25.97
CA THR A 39 28.22 -6.67 27.37
C THR A 39 29.49 -7.47 27.60
N LEU A 40 29.93 -8.29 26.63
CA LEU A 40 31.22 -8.98 26.71
C LEU A 40 32.39 -8.00 26.71
N LEU A 41 32.37 -6.98 25.84
CA LEU A 41 33.39 -5.93 25.80
C LEU A 41 33.43 -5.14 27.10
N PHE A 42 32.27 -4.84 27.69
CA PHE A 42 32.19 -4.18 29.00
C PHE A 42 32.96 -4.96 30.08
N ILE A 43 32.80 -6.30 30.11
CA ILE A 43 33.51 -7.18 31.07
C ILE A 43 35.01 -7.27 30.75
N MET A 44 35.39 -7.41 29.48
CA MET A 44 36.79 -7.60 29.08
C MET A 44 37.67 -6.38 29.36
N PHE A 45 37.12 -5.17 29.23
CA PHE A 45 37.86 -3.90 29.35
C PHE A 45 37.66 -3.19 30.69
N ASP A 46 36.98 -3.83 31.65
CA ASP A 46 36.70 -3.29 32.99
C ASP A 46 36.14 -1.85 32.94
N LEU A 47 35.12 -1.65 32.09
CA LEU A 47 34.53 -0.34 31.86
C LEU A 47 33.75 0.13 33.10
N PRO A 48 33.70 1.45 33.37
CA PRO A 48 32.94 1.99 34.49
C PRO A 48 31.44 1.72 34.34
N LEU A 49 30.72 1.57 35.46
CA LEU A 49 29.31 1.17 35.51
C LEU A 49 28.36 2.02 34.64
N TRP A 50 28.68 3.29 34.39
CA TRP A 50 27.89 4.14 33.47
C TRP A 50 27.94 3.65 32.02
N GLY A 51 28.93 2.85 31.63
CA GLY A 51 28.98 2.20 30.31
C GLY A 51 27.79 1.27 30.07
N LEU A 52 27.26 0.62 31.11
CA LEU A 52 26.06 -0.22 30.99
C LEU A 52 24.83 0.59 30.58
N THR A 53 24.65 1.80 31.13
CA THR A 53 23.48 2.62 30.79
C THR A 53 23.54 3.08 29.33
N VAL A 54 24.74 3.34 28.79
CA VAL A 54 24.94 3.65 27.37
C VAL A 54 24.61 2.44 26.49
N ILE A 55 25.08 1.24 26.85
CA ILE A 55 24.80 0.00 26.10
C ILE A 55 23.29 -0.28 26.08
N PHE A 56 22.63 -0.26 27.24
CA PHE A 56 21.19 -0.47 27.31
C PHE A 56 20.41 0.61 26.56
N GLY A 57 20.84 1.88 26.64
CA GLY A 57 20.26 2.98 25.88
C GLY A 57 20.36 2.75 24.37
N PHE A 58 21.50 2.26 23.88
CA PHE A 58 21.70 1.98 22.47
C PHE A 58 20.86 0.78 21.97
N VAL A 59 20.80 -0.29 22.75
CA VAL A 59 19.96 -1.47 22.45
C VAL A 59 18.46 -1.09 22.48
N ALA A 60 18.04 -0.27 23.45
CA ALA A 60 16.67 0.20 23.53
C ALA A 60 16.32 1.10 22.33
N LEU A 61 17.21 2.03 21.96
CA LEU A 61 17.03 2.93 20.82
C LEU A 61 16.88 2.15 19.52
N THR A 62 17.81 1.23 19.24
CA THR A 62 17.73 0.37 18.03
C THR A 62 16.46 -0.48 18.03
N SER A 63 16.07 -1.04 19.18
CA SER A 63 14.83 -1.80 19.29
C SER A 63 13.60 -0.97 18.94
N VAL A 64 13.49 0.24 19.51
CA VAL A 64 12.36 1.16 19.26
C VAL A 64 12.30 1.63 17.80
N LEU A 65 13.43 1.79 17.14
CA LEU A 65 13.47 2.24 15.74
C LEU A 65 13.05 1.16 14.75
N PHE A 66 13.43 -0.10 14.97
CA PHE A 66 13.28 -1.16 13.95
C PHE A 66 12.15 -2.17 14.25
N LEU A 67 11.92 -2.55 15.51
CA LEU A 67 10.91 -3.58 15.83
C LEU A 67 9.47 -3.17 15.49
N PRO A 68 8.99 -1.96 15.80
CA PRO A 68 7.58 -1.62 15.63
C PRO A 68 7.11 -1.80 14.20
N ASN A 69 7.94 -1.46 13.21
CA ASN A 69 7.61 -1.59 11.80
C ASN A 69 7.49 -3.06 11.38
N GLN A 70 8.41 -3.91 11.83
CA GLN A 70 8.39 -5.35 11.52
C GLN A 70 7.20 -6.06 12.16
N ILE A 71 6.92 -5.72 13.43
CA ILE A 71 5.75 -6.25 14.16
C ILE A 71 4.45 -5.82 13.49
N ALA A 72 4.37 -4.56 13.02
CA ALA A 72 3.21 -4.06 12.31
C ALA A 72 2.92 -4.88 11.05
N ILE A 73 3.91 -5.09 10.18
CA ILE A 73 3.72 -5.84 8.92
C ILE A 73 3.25 -7.27 9.20
N LEU A 74 3.81 -7.95 10.21
CA LEU A 74 3.37 -9.29 10.59
C LEU A 74 1.93 -9.33 11.11
N ASN A 75 1.49 -8.26 11.78
CA ASN A 75 0.13 -8.10 12.30
C ASN A 75 -0.81 -7.41 11.31
N THR A 76 -0.51 -7.46 10.00
CA THR A 76 -1.39 -6.90 8.98
C THR A 76 -2.81 -7.51 9.11
N PRO A 77 -3.87 -6.68 9.22
CA PRO A 77 -5.24 -7.11 9.45
C PRO A 77 -5.91 -7.65 8.18
N LEU A 78 -5.26 -8.63 7.55
CA LEU A 78 -5.64 -9.23 6.27
C LEU A 78 -5.72 -10.75 6.43
N ALA A 79 -6.71 -11.36 5.79
CA ALA A 79 -6.82 -12.81 5.63
C ALA A 79 -7.31 -13.13 4.22
N VAL A 80 -6.89 -14.28 3.71
CA VAL A 80 -7.28 -14.74 2.37
C VAL A 80 -7.66 -16.22 2.42
N ASN A 81 -8.53 -16.67 1.53
CA ASN A 81 -8.88 -18.08 1.43
C ASN A 81 -7.78 -18.91 0.72
N LEU A 82 -7.91 -20.24 0.76
CA LEU A 82 -6.95 -21.19 0.18
C LEU A 82 -6.71 -21.03 -1.33
N ASN A 83 -7.66 -20.45 -2.05
CA ASN A 83 -7.57 -20.24 -3.50
C ASN A 83 -6.84 -18.93 -3.87
N HIS A 84 -6.39 -18.14 -2.90
CA HIS A 84 -5.72 -16.88 -3.20
C HIS A 84 -4.25 -17.10 -3.64
N PRO A 85 -3.74 -16.33 -4.62
CA PRO A 85 -2.32 -16.40 -5.06
C PRO A 85 -1.26 -16.12 -4.00
N PHE A 86 -1.66 -15.75 -2.77
CA PHE A 86 -0.74 -15.60 -1.65
C PHE A 86 -0.39 -16.94 -1.00
N ILE A 87 -1.13 -18.00 -1.34
CA ILE A 87 -0.94 -19.35 -0.86
C ILE A 87 -0.29 -20.21 -1.94
N ASP A 88 -0.88 -20.25 -3.14
CA ASP A 88 -0.37 -21.01 -4.27
C ASP A 88 -0.73 -20.31 -5.59
N ASP A 89 0.12 -20.47 -6.61
CA ASP A 89 -0.02 -19.84 -7.92
C ASP A 89 -1.11 -20.52 -8.79
N LYS A 90 -1.61 -21.67 -8.35
CA LYS A 90 -2.62 -22.49 -9.06
C LYS A 90 -3.94 -22.53 -8.29
N PRO A 91 -4.76 -21.48 -8.38
CA PRO A 91 -6.08 -21.47 -7.75
C PRO A 91 -7.00 -22.51 -8.38
N ILE A 92 -7.77 -23.23 -7.54
CA ILE A 92 -8.75 -24.24 -7.99
C ILE A 92 -10.18 -23.68 -7.97
N GLY A 93 -10.42 -22.59 -7.24
CA GLY A 93 -11.73 -21.94 -7.14
C GLY A 93 -11.61 -20.43 -6.92
N GLU A 94 -12.71 -19.79 -6.52
CA GLU A 94 -12.75 -18.35 -6.30
C GLU A 94 -11.83 -17.92 -5.15
N ALA A 95 -11.06 -16.86 -5.38
CA ALA A 95 -10.25 -16.19 -4.36
C ALA A 95 -11.12 -15.23 -3.55
N GLU A 96 -10.89 -15.17 -2.24
CA GLU A 96 -11.60 -14.29 -1.31
C GLU A 96 -10.62 -13.57 -0.39
N VAL A 97 -10.93 -12.31 -0.10
CA VAL A 97 -10.12 -11.41 0.74
C VAL A 97 -10.98 -10.89 1.88
N TYR A 98 -10.43 -10.95 3.09
CA TYR A 98 -11.07 -10.49 4.31
C TYR A 98 -10.17 -9.50 5.04
N VAL A 99 -10.78 -8.44 5.56
CA VAL A 99 -10.10 -7.41 6.33
C VAL A 99 -10.64 -7.40 7.75
N LYS A 100 -9.74 -7.32 8.73
CA LYS A 100 -10.11 -7.19 10.14
C LYS A 100 -10.29 -5.72 10.50
N LEU A 101 -11.47 -5.37 11.01
CA LEU A 101 -11.76 -4.04 11.51
C LEU A 101 -11.34 -3.88 12.98
N SER A 102 -11.40 -2.63 13.46
CA SER A 102 -11.04 -2.26 14.84
C SER A 102 -11.90 -2.94 15.91
N ASP A 103 -13.15 -3.29 15.58
CA ASP A 103 -14.08 -4.04 16.43
C ASP A 103 -13.78 -5.55 16.45
N SER A 104 -12.65 -5.95 15.85
CA SER A 104 -12.20 -7.33 15.69
C SER A 104 -13.08 -8.21 14.80
N LYS A 105 -14.03 -7.64 14.06
CA LYS A 105 -14.81 -8.38 13.06
C LYS A 105 -14.05 -8.49 11.75
N TRP A 106 -14.26 -9.60 11.07
CA TRP A 106 -13.76 -9.83 9.72
C TRP A 106 -14.85 -9.49 8.72
N VAL A 107 -14.54 -8.61 7.78
CA VAL A 107 -15.45 -8.22 6.70
C VAL A 107 -14.88 -8.73 5.39
N LYS A 108 -15.71 -9.41 4.59
CA LYS A 108 -15.35 -9.79 3.23
C LYS A 108 -15.24 -8.53 2.39
N SER A 109 -14.09 -8.31 1.76
CA SER A 109 -13.90 -7.18 0.87
C SER A 109 -14.67 -7.39 -0.43
N ASP A 110 -15.35 -6.34 -0.87
CA ASP A 110 -16.07 -6.30 -2.14
C ASP A 110 -15.08 -6.14 -3.33
N LYS A 111 -15.59 -5.90 -4.53
CA LYS A 111 -14.79 -5.77 -5.77
C LYS A 111 -13.87 -4.54 -5.76
N CYS A 112 -14.33 -3.43 -5.19
CA CYS A 112 -13.59 -2.17 -5.21
C CYS A 112 -12.29 -2.23 -4.38
N ARG A 113 -11.28 -1.45 -4.81
CA ARG A 113 -10.10 -1.16 -4.00
C ARG A 113 -10.50 -0.41 -2.74
N VAL A 114 -9.65 -0.43 -1.73
CA VAL A 114 -9.90 0.25 -0.46
C VAL A 114 -8.91 1.38 -0.21
N ARG A 115 -9.36 2.40 0.51
CA ARG A 115 -8.53 3.50 0.99
C ARG A 115 -8.85 3.81 2.45
N ILE A 116 -7.93 4.47 3.13
CA ILE A 116 -8.15 4.98 4.49
C ILE A 116 -8.65 6.41 4.45
N ASN A 117 -9.69 6.69 5.22
CA ASN A 117 -10.17 8.04 5.47
C ASN A 117 -10.06 8.35 6.97
N ARG A 118 -9.71 9.58 7.31
CA ARG A 118 -9.63 9.99 8.73
C ARG A 118 -11.04 10.17 9.28
N ASP A 119 -11.31 9.56 10.42
CA ASP A 119 -12.58 9.72 11.12
C ASP A 119 -12.42 10.81 12.19
N GLU A 120 -13.08 11.94 12.02
CA GLU A 120 -13.01 13.06 12.98
C GLU A 120 -13.93 12.87 14.18
N MET A 121 -14.99 12.07 14.05
CA MET A 121 -16.00 11.88 15.09
C MET A 121 -15.53 10.91 16.16
N ILE A 122 -15.04 9.74 15.73
CA ILE A 122 -14.57 8.69 16.63
C ILE A 122 -13.05 8.82 16.86
N GLY A 123 -12.36 9.53 15.96
CA GLY A 123 -10.90 9.56 15.91
C GLY A 123 -10.33 8.32 15.22
N GLY A 124 -9.12 8.45 14.67
CA GLY A 124 -8.46 7.36 13.94
C GLY A 124 -8.82 7.34 12.46
N TYR A 125 -8.90 6.14 11.88
CA TYR A 125 -9.12 5.94 10.45
C TYR A 125 -10.18 4.89 10.18
N SER A 126 -11.03 5.17 9.19
CA SER A 126 -12.06 4.29 8.66
C SER A 126 -11.65 3.77 7.28
N LEU A 127 -11.99 2.53 6.98
CA LEU A 127 -11.75 1.93 5.67
C LEU A 127 -12.94 2.24 4.78
N VAL A 128 -12.67 2.75 3.59
CA VAL A 128 -13.70 3.09 2.60
C VAL A 128 -13.34 2.47 1.26
N GLU A 129 -14.36 2.14 0.47
CA GLU A 129 -14.19 1.73 -0.91
C GLU A 129 -13.70 2.92 -1.75
N ASP A 130 -12.81 2.66 -2.69
CA ASP A 130 -12.31 3.64 -3.66
C ASP A 130 -13.21 3.63 -4.91
N ASN A 131 -14.44 4.09 -4.71
CA ASN A 131 -15.46 4.28 -5.74
C ASN A 131 -16.05 5.70 -5.64
N GLU A 132 -16.93 6.07 -6.57
CA GLU A 132 -17.54 7.41 -6.60
C GLU A 132 -18.30 7.75 -5.30
N ASP A 133 -18.92 6.74 -4.68
CA ASP A 133 -19.74 6.89 -3.47
C ASP A 133 -18.92 6.91 -2.16
N TYR A 134 -17.63 6.52 -2.22
CA TYR A 134 -16.76 6.35 -1.06
C TYR A 134 -17.40 5.63 0.12
N LYS A 135 -18.08 4.52 -0.18
CA LYS A 135 -18.84 3.76 0.81
C LYS A 135 -17.94 3.33 1.97
N ILE A 136 -18.40 3.61 3.19
CA ILE A 136 -17.67 3.26 4.41
C ILE A 136 -17.86 1.78 4.72
N ILE A 137 -16.76 1.03 4.78
CA ILE A 137 -16.75 -0.39 5.18
C ILE A 137 -16.85 -0.50 6.71
N GLY A 138 -16.10 0.35 7.41
CA GLY A 138 -16.14 0.43 8.87
C GLY A 138 -14.91 1.07 9.48
N HIS A 139 -14.88 1.14 10.81
CA HIS A 139 -13.74 1.73 11.53
C HIS A 139 -12.54 0.78 11.51
N PHE A 140 -11.41 1.23 10.95
CA PHE A 140 -10.25 0.37 10.66
C PHE A 140 -9.24 0.36 11.81
N SER A 141 -8.86 1.53 12.32
CA SER A 141 -7.88 1.61 13.40
C SER A 141 -7.95 2.92 14.17
N TYR A 142 -7.78 2.82 15.49
CA TYR A 142 -7.56 3.96 16.39
C TYR A 142 -6.11 4.49 16.34
N SER A 143 -5.20 3.80 15.64
CA SER A 143 -3.78 4.19 15.58
C SER A 143 -3.59 5.51 14.84
N LYS A 144 -2.67 6.34 15.34
CA LYS A 144 -2.22 7.57 14.67
C LYS A 144 -1.09 7.32 13.65
N ASN A 145 -0.58 6.10 13.55
CA ASN A 145 0.53 5.79 12.65
C ASN A 145 0.03 5.61 11.21
N PHE A 146 -0.13 6.72 10.50
CA PHE A 146 -0.61 6.75 9.12
C PHE A 146 0.23 5.89 8.18
N LYS A 147 1.56 5.90 8.33
CA LYS A 147 2.47 5.13 7.46
C LYS A 147 2.19 3.63 7.53
N THR A 148 2.02 3.11 8.74
CA THR A 148 1.67 1.70 8.95
C THR A 148 0.30 1.36 8.35
N LEU A 149 -0.70 2.22 8.56
CA LEU A 149 -2.03 2.02 8.01
C LEU A 149 -2.02 2.04 6.47
N GLN A 150 -1.24 2.94 5.88
CA GLN A 150 -1.04 2.99 4.44
C GLN A 150 -0.39 1.70 3.93
N THR A 151 0.62 1.16 4.63
CA THR A 151 1.21 -0.15 4.29
C THR A 151 0.17 -1.27 4.34
N TYR A 152 -0.71 -1.29 5.35
CA TYR A 152 -1.80 -2.28 5.41
C TYR A 152 -2.75 -2.16 4.23
N VAL A 153 -3.18 -0.95 3.88
CA VAL A 153 -4.04 -0.70 2.72
C VAL A 153 -3.38 -1.16 1.42
N THR A 154 -2.08 -0.87 1.24
CA THR A 154 -1.33 -1.33 0.07
C THR A 154 -1.33 -2.85 -0.03
N LEU A 155 -1.06 -3.57 1.06
CA LEU A 155 -1.08 -5.04 1.08
C LEU A 155 -2.48 -5.61 0.82
N ILE A 156 -3.52 -4.97 1.36
CA ILE A 156 -4.92 -5.35 1.09
C ILE A 156 -5.25 -5.16 -0.39
N ASN A 157 -4.91 -4.01 -0.97
CA ASN A 157 -5.17 -3.72 -2.39
C ASN A 157 -4.40 -4.65 -3.32
N GLN A 158 -3.18 -5.06 -2.96
CA GLN A 158 -2.43 -6.09 -3.68
C GLN A 158 -3.12 -7.45 -3.61
N ALA A 159 -3.69 -7.81 -2.46
CA ALA A 159 -4.48 -9.02 -2.34
C ALA A 159 -5.72 -8.94 -3.25
N LEU A 160 -6.46 -7.83 -3.19
CA LEU A 160 -7.64 -7.62 -4.03
C LEU A 160 -7.29 -7.68 -5.53
N SER A 161 -6.18 -7.09 -5.99
CA SER A 161 -5.81 -7.18 -7.40
C SER A 161 -5.51 -8.61 -7.84
N LEU A 162 -4.85 -9.40 -7.00
CA LEU A 162 -4.56 -10.80 -7.30
C LEU A 162 -5.81 -11.66 -7.26
N ARG A 163 -6.74 -11.37 -6.33
CA ARG A 163 -8.06 -12.00 -6.29
C ARG A 163 -8.81 -11.76 -7.60
N ASP A 164 -8.87 -10.52 -8.07
CA ASP A 164 -9.61 -10.17 -9.29
C ASP A 164 -9.03 -10.87 -10.51
N ALA A 165 -7.71 -10.97 -10.61
CA ALA A 165 -7.02 -11.70 -11.66
C ALA A 165 -7.35 -13.21 -11.66
N VAL A 166 -7.63 -13.81 -10.49
CA VAL A 166 -8.05 -15.22 -10.37
C VAL A 166 -9.53 -15.39 -10.69
N ASN A 167 -10.36 -14.45 -10.26
CA ASN A 167 -11.80 -14.51 -10.42
C ASN A 167 -12.26 -14.03 -11.81
N ASP A 168 -11.33 -13.70 -12.70
CA ASP A 168 -11.57 -13.19 -14.05
C ASP A 168 -12.48 -11.94 -14.05
N GLU A 169 -12.35 -11.11 -13.01
CA GLU A 169 -13.02 -9.81 -12.98
C GLU A 169 -12.24 -8.84 -13.86
N HIS A 170 -12.84 -8.46 -14.99
CA HIS A 170 -12.28 -7.51 -15.94
C HIS A 170 -11.81 -6.23 -15.25
N ASP A 171 -10.50 -6.00 -15.32
CA ASP A 171 -9.86 -4.77 -14.85
C ASP A 171 -10.26 -3.59 -15.77
N THR A 172 -10.63 -2.46 -15.17
CA THR A 172 -10.93 -1.23 -15.92
C THR A 172 -9.72 -0.74 -16.72
N PHE A 173 -8.49 -1.11 -16.32
CA PHE A 173 -7.28 -0.83 -17.10
C PHE A 173 -7.14 -1.74 -18.33
N GLU A 174 -7.59 -2.99 -18.29
CA GLU A 174 -7.62 -3.87 -19.46
C GLU A 174 -8.60 -3.33 -20.50
N ASP A 175 -9.78 -2.92 -20.07
CA ASP A 175 -10.77 -2.26 -20.93
C ASP A 175 -10.24 -0.93 -21.50
N ALA A 176 -9.53 -0.15 -20.69
CA ALA A 176 -8.87 1.07 -21.15
C ALA A 176 -7.80 0.76 -22.20
N ARG A 177 -7.00 -0.30 -22.02
CA ARG A 177 -5.97 -0.71 -22.97
C ARG A 177 -6.55 -1.29 -24.25
N VAL A 178 -7.66 -2.04 -24.17
CA VAL A 178 -8.41 -2.47 -25.36
C VAL A 178 -8.93 -1.26 -26.11
N ARG A 179 -9.47 -0.25 -25.41
CA ARG A 179 -9.90 1.03 -26.01
C ARG A 179 -8.74 1.77 -26.67
N GLU A 180 -7.57 1.86 -26.02
CA GLU A 180 -6.36 2.46 -26.60
C GLU A 180 -5.85 1.68 -27.83
N SER A 181 -5.93 0.35 -27.81
CA SER A 181 -5.55 -0.49 -28.95
C SER A 181 -6.52 -0.41 -30.12
N GLN A 182 -7.78 -0.06 -29.85
CA GLN A 182 -8.83 0.17 -30.84
C GLN A 182 -8.89 1.64 -31.31
N ASP A 183 -8.23 2.57 -30.61
CA ASP A 183 -8.05 3.96 -31.05
C ASP A 183 -6.92 4.02 -32.10
N THR A 184 -7.12 3.30 -33.20
CA THR A 184 -6.23 3.33 -34.35
C THR A 184 -6.54 4.56 -35.18
N GLY A 185 -5.63 5.53 -35.13
CA GLY A 185 -5.47 6.55 -36.16
C GLY A 185 -5.35 7.94 -35.59
N LEU A 186 -4.13 8.48 -35.59
CA LEU A 186 -3.97 9.92 -35.78
C LEU A 186 -4.83 10.29 -36.99
N LEU A 187 -5.92 11.02 -36.79
CA LEU A 187 -6.57 11.71 -37.90
C LEU A 187 -5.47 12.51 -38.58
N GLU A 188 -5.09 12.11 -39.80
CA GLU A 188 -4.19 12.90 -40.63
C GLU A 188 -4.87 14.26 -40.80
N ARG A 189 -4.44 15.22 -39.97
CA ARG A 189 -4.95 16.58 -40.03
C ARG A 189 -4.32 17.18 -41.28
N GLU A 190 -5.04 17.12 -42.39
CA GLU A 190 -4.80 18.00 -43.52
C GLU A 190 -5.08 19.42 -43.02
N TRP A 191 -4.00 20.15 -42.72
CA TRP A 191 -4.08 21.59 -42.53
C TRP A 191 -4.42 22.19 -43.88
N MET A 192 -5.45 23.03 -43.93
CA MET A 192 -5.73 23.85 -45.10
C MET A 192 -4.48 24.66 -45.41
N GLU A 193 -4.02 24.66 -46.67
CA GLU A 193 -2.88 25.49 -47.06
C GLU A 193 -3.17 26.95 -46.71
N GLU A 194 -2.19 27.63 -46.12
CA GLU A 194 -2.31 29.04 -45.79
C GLU A 194 -2.51 29.84 -47.09
N GLU A 195 -3.76 30.19 -47.40
CA GLU A 195 -4.01 31.27 -48.35
C GLU A 195 -3.37 32.53 -47.75
N GLU A 196 -2.43 33.13 -48.48
CA GLU A 196 -1.81 34.41 -48.12
C GLU A 196 -2.90 35.50 -48.13
N ILE A 197 -3.64 35.64 -47.03
CA ILE A 197 -4.55 36.74 -46.83
C ILE A 197 -3.67 38.00 -46.77
N PRO A 198 -3.80 38.97 -47.69
CA PRO A 198 -3.03 40.20 -47.62
C PRO A 198 -3.53 41.01 -46.42
N VAL A 199 -2.90 40.81 -45.26
CA VAL A 199 -3.18 41.57 -44.05
C VAL A 199 -2.65 42.98 -44.27
N SER A 200 -3.52 43.91 -44.69
CA SER A 200 -3.16 45.33 -44.76
C SER A 200 -2.96 45.83 -43.32
N SER A 201 -1.71 45.93 -42.88
CA SER A 201 -1.37 46.50 -41.58
C SER A 201 -1.93 47.93 -41.48
N PRO A 202 -2.49 48.35 -40.33
CA PRO A 202 -2.98 49.71 -40.11
C PRO A 202 -1.95 50.79 -40.45
N ILE A 203 -0.65 50.48 -40.34
CA ILE A 203 0.46 51.39 -40.69
C ILE A 203 0.56 51.60 -42.21
N SER A 204 0.33 50.56 -43.02
CA SER A 204 0.33 50.66 -44.48
C SER A 204 -0.81 51.53 -45.00
N ARG A 205 -1.95 51.59 -44.29
CA ARG A 205 -3.05 52.51 -44.61
C ARG A 205 -2.74 53.97 -44.24
N LEU A 206 -1.82 54.20 -43.30
CA LEU A 206 -1.49 55.53 -42.79
C LEU A 206 -0.38 56.21 -43.60
N MET A 207 0.56 55.43 -44.17
CA MET A 207 1.62 55.94 -45.06
C MET A 207 1.16 56.19 -46.51
N GLY A 208 0.01 55.67 -46.94
CA GLY A 208 -0.55 55.94 -48.28
C GLY A 208 -1.32 57.26 -48.39
N ARG A 209 -1.26 58.13 -47.37
CA ARG A 209 -2.16 59.29 -47.26
C ARG A 209 -1.48 60.60 -46.85
N SER A 210 -0.17 60.74 -47.10
CA SER A 210 0.55 62.00 -47.00
C SER A 210 1.01 62.48 -48.38
N GLU A 211 0.11 63.17 -49.08
CA GLU A 211 0.44 64.32 -49.94
C GLU A 211 -0.15 65.57 -49.27
#